data_AF-A0A9D6CWN4-F1
#
_entry.id   AF-A0A9D6CWN4-F1
#
_cell.length_a   1.000
_cell.length_b   1.000
_cell.length_c   1.000
_cell.angle_alpha   90.00
_cell.angle_beta   90.00
_cell.angle_gamma   90.00
#
_symmetry.space_group_name_H-M   'P 1'
#
loop_
_entity.id
_entity.type
_entity.pdbx_description
1 polymer ?
#
loop_
_entity_poly.entity_id
_entity_poly.type
_entity_poly.pdbx_seq_one_letter_code
_entity_poly.pdbx_strand_id
1 'polypeptide(L)'
;MRVSPFVARFLSAAALLGSILITAPERLAAEDLSSTGGSEYVVSPALKSVLEQPRYFRATDPQEQEILTRRRWRHRWIATWAAFAAVNALDLHSSAGKRELNPLLQNSDGMFSTTKGAMFKGALGGGFFALQALVIHSNPEKNYYKPFTFATGAATGAMGMVVHHNYGVAGR
;
A
#
# COMPACT_ATOMS: atom_id res chain seq x y z
N MET A 1 -17.36 -21.77 15.04
CA MET A 1 -16.54 -21.83 13.80
C MET A 1 -15.10 -21.45 14.15
N ARG A 2 -14.13 -22.35 13.93
CA ARG A 2 -12.70 -22.05 14.15
C ARG A 2 -12.14 -21.39 12.89
N VAL A 3 -11.75 -20.12 13.00
CA VAL A 3 -11.09 -19.38 11.92
C VAL A 3 -9.70 -19.98 11.72
N SER A 4 -9.30 -20.26 10.48
CA SER A 4 -7.99 -20.87 10.23
C SER A 4 -6.86 -19.92 10.66
N PRO A 5 -5.75 -20.45 11.20
CA PRO A 5 -4.62 -19.62 11.66
C PRO A 5 -3.99 -18.78 10.53
N PHE A 6 -4.25 -19.13 9.27
CA PHE A 6 -3.86 -18.36 8.09
C PHE A 6 -4.67 -17.06 7.95
N VAL A 7 -5.99 -17.13 8.16
CA VAL A 7 -6.88 -15.96 8.06
C VAL A 7 -6.63 -14.97 9.20
N ALA A 8 -6.35 -15.45 10.41
CA ALA A 8 -5.97 -14.59 11.54
C ALA A 8 -4.63 -13.86 11.32
N ARG A 9 -3.66 -14.53 10.67
CA ARG A 9 -2.37 -13.94 10.29
C ARG A 9 -2.50 -12.91 9.17
N PHE A 10 -3.38 -13.14 8.20
CA PHE A 10 -3.64 -12.19 7.11
C PHE A 10 -4.30 -10.90 7.61
N LEU A 11 -5.27 -11.02 8.53
CA LEU A 11 -5.93 -9.86 9.15
C LEU A 11 -4.98 -9.07 10.07
N SER A 12 -4.07 -9.74 10.77
CA SER A 12 -3.05 -9.07 11.60
C SER A 12 -1.99 -8.34 10.75
N ALA A 13 -1.62 -8.89 9.59
CA ALA A 13 -0.69 -8.24 8.67
C ALA A 13 -1.29 -6.98 8.00
N ALA A 14 -2.59 -7.00 7.71
CA ALA A 14 -3.30 -5.83 7.18
C ALA A 14 -3.40 -4.68 8.20
N ALA A 15 -3.58 -4.98 9.49
CA ALA A 15 -3.57 -3.98 10.56
C ALA A 15 -2.17 -3.38 10.83
N LEU A 16 -1.11 -4.19 10.71
CA LEU A 16 0.27 -3.73 10.89
C LEU A 16 0.76 -2.84 9.72
N LEU A 17 0.33 -3.11 8.48
CA LEU A 17 0.69 -2.27 7.34
C LEU A 17 0.01 -0.88 7.36
N GLY A 18 -1.14 -0.75 8.02
CA GLY A 18 -1.78 0.54 8.28
C GLY A 18 -1.00 1.42 9.26
N SER A 19 -0.20 0.82 10.16
CA SER A 19 0.55 1.55 11.19
C SER A 19 1.91 2.08 10.70
N ILE A 20 2.48 1.49 9.64
CA ILE A 20 3.81 1.87 9.13
C ILE A 20 3.73 3.05 8.15
N LEU A 21 2.57 3.34 7.55
CA LEU A 21 2.43 4.43 6.58
C LEU A 21 2.17 5.82 7.18
N ILE A 22 2.01 5.95 8.50
CA ILE A 22 1.64 7.22 9.16
C ILE A 22 2.82 7.88 9.92
N THR A 23 3.96 7.21 10.07
CA THR A 23 5.07 7.75 10.89
C THR A 23 6.38 7.84 10.12
N ALA A 24 6.57 8.95 9.42
CA ALA A 24 7.91 9.48 9.14
C ALA A 24 7.84 11.00 9.33
N PRO A 25 8.38 11.54 10.44
CA PRO A 25 8.29 12.96 10.75
C PRO A 25 9.25 13.77 9.88
N GLU A 26 8.77 14.94 9.46
CA GLU A 26 9.59 16.11 9.15
C GLU A 26 10.48 16.48 10.35
N ARG A 27 11.63 17.09 10.05
CA ARG A 27 12.72 17.65 10.90
C ARG A 27 14.03 16.88 10.62
N LEU A 28 15.13 17.51 10.21
CA LEU A 28 15.69 18.77 10.70
C LEU A 28 16.33 19.58 9.55
N ALA A 29 15.89 20.83 9.43
CA ALA A 29 16.72 21.92 8.98
C ALA A 29 17.55 22.43 10.17
N ALA A 30 18.70 23.01 9.82
CA ALA A 30 19.64 23.78 10.62
C ALA A 30 20.48 23.01 11.66
N GLU A 31 21.79 22.98 11.41
CA GLU A 31 22.70 23.62 12.36
C GLU A 31 23.92 24.20 11.62
N ASP A 32 24.08 25.49 11.87
CA ASP A 32 25.15 26.38 11.46
C ASP A 32 26.43 25.98 12.21
N LEU A 33 27.46 25.56 11.48
CA LEU A 33 28.81 25.32 12.02
C LEU A 33 29.78 26.26 11.31
N SER A 34 29.59 27.55 11.54
CA SER A 34 30.64 28.55 11.39
C SER A 34 31.08 29.01 12.78
N SER A 35 32.41 29.08 13.00
CA SER A 35 33.10 29.53 14.22
C SER A 35 33.55 28.46 15.23
N THR A 36 34.64 27.75 14.91
CA THR A 36 35.69 27.46 15.91
C THR A 36 37.07 27.37 15.26
N GLY A 37 37.95 28.31 15.64
CA GLY A 37 39.39 28.13 15.88
C GLY A 37 40.25 27.39 14.86
N GLY A 38 41.13 28.13 14.19
CA GLY A 38 42.27 27.58 13.45
C GLY A 38 43.18 26.75 14.34
N SER A 39 43.04 25.44 14.25
CA SER A 39 44.07 24.48 14.61
C SER A 39 44.42 23.76 13.32
N GLU A 40 45.67 23.88 12.89
CA GLU A 40 46.23 23.16 11.75
C GLU A 40 46.29 21.68 12.14
N TYR A 41 45.15 21.00 12.04
CA TYR A 41 45.08 19.56 12.24
C TYR A 41 45.92 18.94 11.13
N VAL A 42 47.06 18.38 11.51
CA VAL A 42 47.83 17.47 10.66
C VAL A 42 46.90 16.30 10.36
N VAL A 43 46.20 16.40 9.23
CA VAL A 43 45.37 15.33 8.69
C VAL A 43 46.32 14.16 8.48
N SER A 44 46.22 13.15 9.34
CA SER A 44 47.05 11.95 9.26
C SER A 44 47.06 11.45 7.81
N PRO A 45 48.19 10.98 7.26
CA PRO A 45 48.26 10.43 5.91
C PRO A 45 47.19 9.36 5.65
N ALA A 46 46.78 8.63 6.69
CA ALA A 46 45.69 7.67 6.65
C ALA A 46 44.30 8.32 6.49
N LEU A 47 44.09 9.49 7.11
CA LEU A 47 42.85 10.25 6.96
C LEU A 47 42.82 10.95 5.59
N LYS A 48 43.98 11.41 5.11
CA LYS A 48 44.14 11.98 3.77
C LYS A 48 43.86 10.91 2.72
N SER A 49 44.33 9.68 2.87
CA SER A 49 44.01 8.58 1.95
C SER A 49 42.55 8.10 2.03
N VAL A 50 41.87 8.24 3.17
CA VAL A 50 40.43 7.98 3.30
C VAL A 50 39.56 9.10 2.72
N LEU A 51 40.08 10.34 2.68
CA LEU A 51 39.42 11.51 2.08
C LEU A 51 39.76 11.66 0.58
N GLU A 52 40.94 11.21 0.16
CA GLU A 52 41.41 11.14 -1.24
C GLU A 52 41.02 9.84 -1.93
N GLN A 53 40.54 8.85 -1.18
CA GLN A 53 39.53 7.98 -1.74
C GLN A 53 38.35 8.90 -1.98
N PRO A 54 38.00 9.26 -3.24
CA PRO A 54 36.63 9.65 -3.48
C PRO A 54 35.89 8.44 -2.95
N ARG A 55 35.28 8.62 -1.77
CA ARG A 55 34.32 7.66 -1.27
C ARG A 55 33.54 7.28 -2.50
N TYR A 56 33.37 5.99 -2.70
CA TYR A 56 32.28 5.41 -3.45
C TYR A 56 31.00 6.15 -3.02
N PHE A 57 30.84 7.38 -3.48
CA PHE A 57 29.71 8.25 -3.36
C PHE A 57 28.85 7.62 -4.41
N ARG A 58 28.18 6.57 -3.95
CA ARG A 58 27.46 5.56 -4.67
C ARG A 58 26.72 6.25 -5.81
N ALA A 59 27.38 6.37 -6.96
CA ALA A 59 26.74 6.39 -8.25
C ALA A 59 26.09 5.02 -8.30
N THR A 60 24.92 4.96 -7.67
CA THR A 60 24.14 3.74 -7.61
C THR A 60 23.87 3.46 -9.06
N ASP A 61 24.34 2.31 -9.54
CA ASP A 61 24.15 1.92 -10.93
C ASP A 61 22.69 2.26 -11.30
N PRO A 62 22.43 3.02 -12.38
CA PRO A 62 21.07 3.33 -12.80
C PRO A 62 20.16 2.08 -12.80
N GLN A 63 20.73 0.91 -13.11
CA GLN A 63 20.06 -0.38 -13.06
C GLN A 63 19.71 -0.82 -11.62
N GLU A 64 20.61 -0.62 -10.65
CA GLU A 64 20.35 -0.89 -9.24
C GLU A 64 19.23 0.02 -8.69
N GLN A 65 19.23 1.31 -9.05
CA GLN A 65 18.15 2.24 -8.69
C GLN A 65 16.80 1.81 -9.28
N GLU A 66 16.78 1.36 -10.53
CA GLU A 66 15.55 0.87 -11.17
C GLU A 66 15.00 -0.38 -10.44
N ILE A 67 15.86 -1.33 -10.10
CA ILE A 67 15.46 -2.54 -9.36
C ILE A 67 14.87 -2.16 -7.99
N LEU A 68 15.52 -1.26 -7.26
CA LEU A 68 15.06 -0.82 -5.94
C LEU A 68 13.73 -0.06 -6.03
N THR A 69 13.60 0.86 -6.99
CA THR A 69 12.36 1.62 -7.20
C THR A 69 11.22 0.69 -7.58
N ARG A 70 11.44 -0.27 -8.49
CA ARG A 70 10.44 -1.28 -8.83
C ARG A 70 10.03 -2.13 -7.63
N ARG A 71 10.99 -2.60 -6.82
CA ARG A 71 10.69 -3.33 -5.58
C ARG A 71 9.83 -2.49 -4.64
N ARG A 72 10.14 -1.21 -4.44
CA ARG A 72 9.33 -0.30 -3.61
C ARG A 72 7.91 -0.17 -4.14
N TRP A 73 7.74 0.04 -5.45
CA TRP A 73 6.42 0.16 -6.06
C TRP A 73 5.62 -1.14 -6.01
N ARG A 74 6.26 -2.31 -6.14
CA ARG A 74 5.61 -3.60 -5.95
C ARG A 74 5.00 -3.72 -4.54
N HIS A 75 5.74 -3.35 -3.50
CA HIS A 75 5.21 -3.40 -2.13
C HIS A 75 4.04 -2.43 -1.94
N ARG A 76 4.12 -1.22 -2.50
CA ARG A 76 3.02 -0.25 -2.46
C ARG A 76 1.78 -0.76 -3.20
N TRP A 77 1.96 -1.37 -4.36
CA TRP A 77 0.88 -1.97 -5.13
C TRP A 77 0.17 -3.10 -4.36
N ILE A 78 0.93 -4.00 -3.73
CA ILE A 78 0.37 -5.04 -2.85
C ILE A 78 -0.38 -4.41 -1.67
N ALA A 79 0.19 -3.39 -1.02
CA ALA A 79 -0.46 -2.69 0.08
C ALA A 79 -1.77 -2.02 -0.36
N THR A 80 -1.83 -1.41 -1.55
CA THR A 80 -3.09 -0.85 -2.07
C THR A 80 -4.14 -1.92 -2.32
N TRP A 81 -3.75 -3.12 -2.77
CA TRP A 81 -4.68 -4.24 -2.93
C TRP A 81 -5.19 -4.80 -1.60
N ALA A 82 -4.34 -4.84 -0.57
CA ALA A 82 -4.76 -5.19 0.78
C ALA A 82 -5.78 -4.17 1.33
N ALA A 83 -5.54 -2.87 1.12
CA ALA A 83 -6.47 -1.81 1.50
C ALA A 83 -7.80 -1.91 0.72
N PHE A 84 -7.73 -2.15 -0.59
CA PHE A 84 -8.91 -2.36 -1.43
C PHE A 84 -9.77 -3.52 -0.94
N ALA A 85 -9.15 -4.65 -0.60
CA ALA A 85 -9.84 -5.81 -0.05
C ALA A 85 -10.50 -5.49 1.31
N ALA A 86 -9.79 -4.79 2.19
CA ALA A 86 -10.33 -4.38 3.49
C ALA A 86 -11.56 -3.47 3.35
N VAL A 87 -11.50 -2.47 2.48
CA VAL A 87 -12.63 -1.58 2.20
C VAL A 87 -13.83 -2.34 1.62
N ASN A 88 -13.62 -3.29 0.72
CA ASN A 88 -14.73 -4.13 0.21
C ASN A 88 -15.33 -5.02 1.29
N ALA A 89 -14.53 -5.54 2.23
CA ALA A 89 -15.05 -6.28 3.37
C ALA A 89 -15.90 -5.39 4.29
N LEU A 90 -15.46 -4.15 4.55
CA LEU A 90 -16.23 -3.17 5.31
C LEU A 90 -17.52 -2.78 4.60
N ASP A 91 -17.49 -2.66 3.28
CA ASP A 91 -18.67 -2.36 2.46
C ASP A 91 -19.71 -3.48 2.54
N LEU A 92 -19.28 -4.74 2.41
CA LEU A 92 -20.12 -5.92 2.62
C LEU A 92 -20.72 -5.97 4.02
N HIS A 93 -19.90 -5.71 5.04
CA HIS A 93 -20.35 -5.66 6.42
C HIS A 93 -21.40 -4.55 6.62
N SER A 94 -21.14 -3.36 6.08
CA SER A 94 -22.07 -2.23 6.16
C SER A 94 -23.38 -2.46 5.39
N SER A 95 -23.41 -3.43 4.47
CA SER A 95 -24.57 -3.78 3.64
C SER A 95 -25.38 -4.96 4.18
N ALA A 96 -24.80 -5.75 5.08
CA ALA A 96 -25.45 -6.94 5.63
C ALA A 96 -26.79 -6.60 6.31
N GLY A 97 -27.85 -7.33 5.96
CA GLY A 97 -29.19 -7.14 6.53
C GLY A 97 -29.97 -5.93 6.00
N LYS A 98 -29.41 -5.16 5.06
CA LYS A 98 -30.16 -4.09 4.37
C LYS A 98 -31.04 -4.68 3.27
N ARG A 99 -32.17 -4.02 2.97
CA ARG A 99 -33.03 -4.41 1.84
C ARG A 99 -32.29 -4.16 0.53
N GLU A 100 -32.25 -5.16 -0.33
CA GLU A 100 -31.53 -5.11 -1.60
C GLU A 100 -32.54 -5.17 -2.76
N LEU A 101 -32.35 -4.34 -3.78
CA LEU A 101 -33.24 -4.31 -4.96
C LEU A 101 -32.67 -5.13 -6.11
N ASN A 102 -31.37 -5.41 -6.10
CA ASN A 102 -30.72 -6.25 -7.10
C ASN A 102 -30.95 -7.74 -6.81
N PRO A 103 -31.73 -8.48 -7.63
CA PRO A 103 -32.03 -9.89 -7.39
C PRO A 103 -30.79 -10.79 -7.38
N LEU A 104 -29.71 -10.36 -8.06
CA LEU A 104 -28.44 -11.08 -8.08
C LEU A 104 -27.71 -11.03 -6.73
N LEU A 105 -27.96 -10.01 -5.92
CA LEU A 105 -27.33 -9.80 -4.61
C LEU A 105 -28.30 -10.10 -3.46
N GLN A 106 -29.57 -10.30 -3.76
CA GLN A 106 -30.63 -10.52 -2.78
C GLN A 106 -30.67 -11.97 -2.26
N ASN A 107 -31.07 -12.15 -1.01
CA ASN A 107 -31.44 -13.44 -0.41
C ASN A 107 -32.95 -13.73 -0.61
N SER A 108 -33.44 -14.85 -0.07
CA SER A 108 -34.88 -15.23 -0.14
C SER A 108 -35.82 -14.22 0.51
N ASP A 109 -35.33 -13.46 1.49
CA ASP A 109 -36.13 -12.56 2.32
C ASP A 109 -36.12 -11.11 1.78
N GLY A 110 -35.52 -10.90 0.62
CA GLY A 110 -35.43 -9.60 0.00
C GLY A 110 -34.26 -8.72 0.49
N MET A 111 -33.38 -9.26 1.33
CA MET A 111 -32.24 -8.57 1.93
C MET A 111 -30.93 -8.86 1.19
N PHE A 112 -29.92 -8.04 1.43
CA PHE A 112 -28.58 -8.24 0.89
C PHE A 112 -27.98 -9.56 1.39
N SER A 113 -27.60 -10.43 0.45
CA SER A 113 -26.89 -11.67 0.72
C SER A 113 -25.39 -11.40 0.79
N THR A 114 -24.81 -11.44 1.99
CA THR A 114 -23.36 -11.28 2.19
C THR A 114 -22.56 -12.27 1.37
N THR A 115 -23.03 -13.51 1.21
CA THR A 115 -22.36 -14.54 0.40
C THR A 115 -22.34 -14.18 -1.08
N LYS A 116 -23.49 -13.83 -1.67
CA LYS A 116 -23.55 -13.45 -3.09
C LYS A 116 -22.79 -12.15 -3.35
N GLY A 117 -22.93 -11.19 -2.44
CA GLY A 117 -22.15 -9.94 -2.46
C GLY A 117 -20.65 -10.17 -2.42
N ALA A 118 -20.17 -11.04 -1.53
CA ALA A 118 -18.77 -11.40 -1.41
C ALA A 118 -18.26 -12.11 -2.67
N MET A 119 -19.03 -13.03 -3.23
CA MET A 119 -18.68 -13.70 -4.49
C MET A 119 -18.61 -12.70 -5.65
N PHE A 120 -19.60 -11.82 -5.77
CA PHE A 120 -19.65 -10.84 -6.86
C PHE A 120 -18.52 -9.82 -6.77
N LYS A 121 -18.33 -9.18 -5.61
CA LYS A 121 -17.23 -8.23 -5.38
C LYS A 121 -15.87 -8.92 -5.47
N GLY A 122 -15.76 -10.15 -4.97
CA GLY A 122 -14.56 -10.97 -5.06
C GLY A 122 -14.19 -11.31 -6.50
N ALA A 123 -15.17 -11.70 -7.33
CA ALA A 123 -14.95 -11.96 -8.75
C ALA A 123 -14.49 -10.70 -9.50
N LEU A 124 -15.13 -9.55 -9.25
CA LEU A 124 -14.71 -8.29 -9.87
C LEU A 124 -13.31 -7.85 -9.42
N GLY A 125 -13.05 -7.85 -8.11
CA GLY A 125 -11.76 -7.47 -7.55
C GLY A 125 -10.64 -8.43 -7.97
N GLY A 126 -10.88 -9.74 -7.90
CA GLY A 126 -9.93 -10.77 -8.31
C GLY A 126 -9.65 -10.75 -9.81
N GLY A 127 -10.68 -10.55 -10.65
CA GLY A 127 -10.51 -10.40 -12.10
C GLY A 127 -9.67 -9.17 -12.43
N PHE A 128 -9.93 -8.03 -11.79
CA PHE A 128 -9.14 -6.82 -11.99
C PHE A 128 -7.68 -6.98 -11.52
N PHE A 129 -7.47 -7.64 -10.37
CA PHE A 129 -6.12 -7.99 -9.90
C PHE A 129 -5.39 -8.88 -10.91
N ALA A 130 -6.06 -9.91 -11.41
CA ALA A 130 -5.47 -10.84 -12.38
C ALA A 130 -5.07 -10.14 -13.69
N LEU A 131 -5.90 -9.23 -14.20
CA LEU A 131 -5.57 -8.43 -15.38
C LEU A 131 -4.34 -7.55 -15.15
N GLN A 132 -4.25 -6.87 -14.00
CA GLN A 132 -3.05 -6.09 -13.66
C GLN A 132 -1.80 -6.98 -13.56
N ALA A 133 -1.92 -8.13 -12.90
CA ALA A 133 -0.84 -9.09 -12.74
C ALA A 133 -0.37 -9.63 -14.10
N LEU A 134 -1.29 -9.92 -15.02
CA LEU A 134 -0.96 -10.33 -16.40
C LEU A 134 -0.20 -9.21 -17.13
N VAL A 135 -0.67 -7.96 -17.09
CA VAL A 135 0.01 -6.84 -17.74
C VAL A 135 1.44 -6.64 -17.21
N ILE A 136 1.61 -6.73 -15.88
CA ILE A 136 2.93 -6.67 -15.23
C ILE A 136 3.81 -7.83 -15.69
N HIS A 137 3.27 -9.05 -15.75
CA HIS A 137 4.02 -10.24 -16.14
C HIS A 137 4.44 -10.22 -17.60
N SER A 138 3.57 -9.75 -18.50
CA SER A 138 3.84 -9.66 -19.94
C SER A 138 4.80 -8.54 -20.33
N ASN A 139 5.08 -7.59 -19.43
CA ASN A 139 5.97 -6.45 -19.70
C ASN A 139 6.93 -6.23 -18.52
N PRO A 140 7.82 -7.20 -18.25
CA PRO A 140 8.74 -7.17 -17.11
C PRO A 140 9.83 -6.11 -17.26
N GLU A 141 9.90 -5.33 -18.34
CA GLU A 141 10.78 -4.18 -18.50
C GLU A 141 10.12 -2.87 -18.02
N LYS A 142 8.78 -2.83 -17.93
CA LYS A 142 8.04 -1.63 -17.52
C LYS A 142 7.64 -1.67 -16.05
N ASN A 143 7.68 -0.52 -15.40
CA ASN A 143 7.24 -0.38 -14.00
C ASN A 143 5.73 -0.07 -13.89
N TYR A 144 4.88 -1.04 -14.25
CA TYR A 144 3.42 -0.91 -14.13
C TYR A 144 2.89 -0.89 -12.70
N TYR A 145 3.71 -1.27 -11.71
CA TYR A 145 3.32 -1.20 -10.30
C TYR A 145 2.96 0.24 -9.88
N LYS A 146 3.68 1.25 -10.35
CA LYS A 146 3.42 2.66 -10.02
C LYS A 146 2.04 3.14 -10.49
N PRO A 147 1.69 3.10 -11.79
CA PRO A 147 0.37 3.55 -12.24
C PRO A 147 -0.77 2.71 -11.64
N PHE A 148 -0.59 1.39 -11.49
CA PHE A 148 -1.61 0.56 -10.85
C PHE A 148 -1.79 0.83 -9.36
N THR A 149 -0.72 1.20 -8.64
CA THR A 149 -0.84 1.67 -7.24
C THR A 149 -1.77 2.88 -7.16
N PHE A 150 -1.61 3.86 -8.05
CA PHE A 150 -2.46 5.05 -8.05
C PHE A 150 -3.91 4.73 -8.46
N ALA A 151 -4.10 3.92 -9.51
CA ALA A 151 -5.43 3.53 -9.96
C ALA A 151 -6.20 2.75 -8.88
N THR A 152 -5.59 1.70 -8.31
CA THR A 152 -6.18 0.92 -7.22
C THR A 152 -6.36 1.77 -5.95
N GLY A 153 -5.43 2.68 -5.67
CA GLY A 153 -5.54 3.62 -4.56
C GLY A 153 -6.74 4.56 -4.69
N ALA A 154 -6.97 5.14 -5.87
CA ALA A 154 -8.12 5.98 -6.15
C ALA A 154 -9.45 5.21 -5.99
N ALA A 155 -9.52 3.99 -6.54
CA ALA A 155 -10.70 3.13 -6.37
C ALA A 155 -10.96 2.77 -4.90
N THR A 156 -9.89 2.49 -4.14
CA THR A 156 -9.96 2.21 -2.70
C THR A 156 -10.50 3.43 -1.93
N GLY A 157 -9.99 4.63 -2.21
CA GLY A 157 -10.44 5.86 -1.58
C GLY A 157 -11.92 6.16 -1.86
N ALA A 158 -12.35 6.01 -3.12
CA ALA A 158 -13.75 6.18 -3.50
C ALA A 158 -14.67 5.21 -2.74
N MET A 159 -14.31 3.93 -2.67
CA MET A 159 -15.07 2.94 -1.90
C MET A 159 -15.04 3.22 -0.39
N GLY A 160 -13.91 3.72 0.14
CA GLY A 160 -13.80 4.13 1.53
C GLY A 160 -14.79 5.25 1.90
N MET A 161 -15.02 6.20 1.00
CA MET A 161 -16.04 7.24 1.18
C MET A 161 -17.45 6.66 1.22
N VAL A 162 -17.77 5.69 0.36
CA VAL A 162 -19.07 4.99 0.37
C VAL A 162 -19.27 4.24 1.70
N VAL A 163 -18.26 3.51 2.15
CA VAL A 163 -18.29 2.81 3.44
C VAL A 163 -18.52 3.80 4.59
N HIS A 164 -17.77 4.90 4.62
CA HIS A 164 -17.92 5.94 5.64
C HIS A 164 -19.34 6.51 5.67
N HIS A 165 -19.89 6.85 4.51
CA HIS A 165 -21.27 7.30 4.37
C HIS A 165 -22.27 6.23 4.86
N ASN A 166 -22.08 4.97 4.50
CA ASN A 166 -22.98 3.87 4.88
C ASN A 166 -23.04 3.63 6.39
N TYR A 167 -21.92 3.79 7.10
CA TYR A 167 -21.92 3.74 8.56
C TYR A 167 -22.53 5.00 9.18
N GLY A 168 -22.32 6.18 8.57
CA GLY A 168 -22.92 7.43 9.04
C GLY A 168 -24.45 7.46 8.95
N VAL A 169 -25.04 6.80 7.95
CA VAL A 169 -26.50 6.69 7.80
C VAL A 169 -27.09 5.61 8.71
N ALA A 170 -26.36 4.55 9.03
CA ALA A 170 -26.84 3.45 9.88
C ALA A 170 -26.93 3.80 11.37
N GLY A 171 -26.41 4.96 11.80
CA GLY A 171 -26.45 5.45 13.17
C GLY A 171 -27.65 6.34 13.53
N ARG A 172 -28.65 6.47 12.66
CA ARG A 172 -29.94 7.16 12.91
C ARG A 172 -31.09 6.18 12.73
#